data_AF-C7U017-F1
#
_entry.id   AF-C7U017-F1
#
_cell.length_a   1.000
_cell.length_b   1.000
_cell.length_c   1.000
_cell.angle_alpha   90.00
_cell.angle_beta   90.00
_cell.angle_gamma   90.00
#
_symmetry.space_group_name_H-M   'P 1'
#
loop_
_entity.id
_entity.type
_entity.pdbx_description
1 polymer ?
#
loop_
_entity_poly.entity_id
_entity_poly.type
_entity_poly.pdbx_seq_one_letter_code
_entity_poly.pdbx_strand_id
1 'polypeptide(L)'
;MTMRKSNPYLTLVNSYTMDSPQPTSMNYWWNLGSLTGLCTVMQMASGTFTAMHYSSNMELAFNSVEHIMRDVNAGWLIRYMHANGASFFFMCLYMHMGKALYYGSYKTPRVLVWSVGVVIFILTMATAFMGYCLVYGQMSHWGATVMTNLLSAMPFIGGDLMKVIWGGFSVSNPTMQRFFALHFLLPFILAALVVMHFMALHVHGSSNPLGMTGNMDRVPMHGYFVFKDLITVFVFLLVFSLFVFFSPNTTGQRWPLLLMLLMMSQCAMCLKYFKYYKMMFVNYNKTINMSDLFLIKFKYMYFFIKSYANPLMVKYYYNEYNKQMTKMIMNSFYNLLVGISETMRTQKMLFTRSFYSNHNNNHNLNIKFNQWLAGLIDGDGYLGMTNKKYSNCEITVGTEDEKLLRIMQNKFGGSIKLRSNSNSIRYRLQNKLGMINLVNAINGNIRNSKRLTQLYQVCDTLNMNVMKPIKLDINNSYISGFFDADGTINFYYQNNRPQLYISITNKYLMDLDFCKEMLGGEMYFDKSQNGYYKWVMTNETNHINFYNYMRNNPGYSHKMNKVYLMPLYYKHYNAKTYMKKETLLYKSWLKFETKWKNYDYKFK
;
A
#
# COMPACT_ATOMS: atom_id res chain seq x y z
N MET A 1 -27.02 -51.29 -14.48
CA MET A 1 -26.41 -49.97 -14.15
C MET A 1 -27.08 -48.90 -14.98
N THR A 2 -27.20 -47.67 -14.47
CA THR A 2 -27.70 -46.53 -15.26
C THR A 2 -26.69 -46.15 -16.35
N MET A 3 -27.15 -45.49 -17.43
CA MET A 3 -26.26 -45.04 -18.53
C MET A 3 -25.06 -44.22 -18.02
N ARG A 4 -25.28 -43.37 -17.01
CA ARG A 4 -24.23 -42.56 -16.37
C ARG A 4 -23.18 -43.36 -15.60
N LYS A 5 -23.42 -44.64 -15.32
CA LYS A 5 -22.50 -45.56 -14.64
C LYS A 5 -21.94 -46.65 -15.55
N SER A 6 -22.53 -46.86 -16.72
CA SER A 6 -22.09 -47.88 -17.68
C SER A 6 -21.25 -47.32 -18.83
N ASN A 7 -21.49 -46.07 -19.26
CA ASN A 7 -20.72 -45.46 -20.34
C ASN A 7 -19.32 -44.99 -19.83
N PRO A 8 -18.20 -45.36 -20.48
CA PRO A 8 -16.84 -45.05 -19.99
C PRO A 8 -16.57 -43.56 -19.72
N TYR A 9 -17.12 -42.66 -20.55
CA TYR A 9 -16.94 -41.21 -20.37
C TYR A 9 -17.89 -40.66 -19.30
N LEU A 10 -19.16 -41.06 -19.32
CA LEU A 10 -20.14 -40.59 -18.35
C LEU A 10 -19.85 -41.12 -16.94
N THR A 11 -19.23 -42.28 -16.80
CA THR A 11 -18.81 -42.82 -15.50
C THR A 11 -17.80 -41.90 -14.82
N LEU A 12 -16.87 -41.31 -15.58
CA LEU A 12 -15.93 -40.31 -15.05
C LEU A 12 -16.67 -39.05 -14.62
N VAL A 13 -17.58 -38.53 -15.44
CA VAL A 13 -18.39 -37.37 -15.05
C VAL A 13 -19.19 -37.68 -13.79
N ASN A 14 -19.85 -38.83 -13.75
CA ASN A 14 -20.67 -39.26 -12.63
C ASN A 14 -19.86 -39.38 -11.33
N SER A 15 -18.66 -39.96 -11.37
CA SER A 15 -17.86 -40.15 -10.17
C SER A 15 -17.30 -38.84 -9.59
N TYR A 16 -17.11 -37.80 -10.41
CA TYR A 16 -16.58 -36.50 -9.96
C TYR A 16 -17.68 -35.49 -9.62
N THR A 17 -18.72 -35.36 -10.44
CA THR A 17 -19.68 -34.26 -10.33
C THR A 17 -21.05 -34.67 -9.81
N MET A 18 -21.41 -35.96 -9.91
CA MET A 18 -22.73 -36.45 -9.48
C MET A 18 -22.69 -37.23 -8.18
N ASP A 19 -22.21 -38.47 -8.25
CA ASP A 19 -22.26 -39.42 -7.14
C ASP A 19 -21.03 -39.33 -6.22
N SER A 20 -20.13 -38.35 -6.45
CA SER A 20 -18.97 -38.12 -5.57
C SER A 20 -19.44 -37.90 -4.14
N PRO A 21 -19.05 -38.75 -3.17
CA PRO A 21 -19.57 -38.65 -1.81
C PRO A 21 -18.78 -37.60 -1.03
N GLN A 22 -19.48 -36.56 -0.59
CA GLN A 22 -18.91 -35.37 0.03
C GLN A 22 -19.31 -35.26 1.51
N PRO A 23 -18.41 -34.86 2.43
CA PRO A 23 -18.75 -34.69 3.85
C PRO A 23 -19.83 -33.63 4.04
N THR A 24 -20.90 -33.96 4.75
CA THR A 24 -22.06 -33.07 5.01
C THR A 24 -21.68 -31.74 5.67
N SER A 25 -20.70 -31.76 6.58
CA SER A 25 -20.27 -30.61 7.38
C SER A 25 -19.45 -29.57 6.61
N MET A 26 -19.21 -29.74 5.30
CA MET A 26 -18.48 -28.74 4.51
C MET A 26 -19.21 -27.40 4.47
N ASN A 27 -18.54 -26.35 4.94
CA ASN A 27 -19.05 -24.98 4.89
C ASN A 27 -18.74 -24.31 3.52
N TYR A 28 -19.08 -23.02 3.36
CA TYR A 28 -18.90 -22.29 2.10
C TYR A 28 -17.43 -22.09 1.68
N TRP A 29 -16.45 -22.30 2.56
CA TRP A 29 -15.03 -22.20 2.19
C TRP A 29 -14.59 -23.30 1.20
N TRP A 30 -15.35 -24.40 1.08
CA TRP A 30 -15.07 -25.45 0.09
C TRP A 30 -15.51 -25.08 -1.33
N ASN A 31 -16.42 -24.13 -1.49
CA ASN A 31 -16.87 -23.62 -2.78
C ASN A 31 -15.78 -22.83 -3.53
N LEU A 32 -14.69 -22.47 -2.84
CA LEU A 32 -13.58 -21.73 -3.47
C LEU A 32 -12.88 -22.51 -4.58
N GLY A 33 -12.94 -23.85 -4.57
CA GLY A 33 -12.39 -24.68 -5.63
C GLY A 33 -13.17 -24.54 -6.95
N SER A 34 -14.51 -24.52 -6.89
CA SER A 34 -15.34 -24.29 -8.07
C SER A 34 -15.23 -22.85 -8.57
N LEU A 35 -15.08 -21.86 -7.68
CA LEU A 35 -14.82 -20.47 -8.08
C LEU A 35 -13.47 -20.29 -8.78
N THR A 36 -12.39 -20.94 -8.32
CA THR A 36 -11.09 -20.90 -9.04
C THR A 36 -11.17 -21.61 -10.39
N GLY A 37 -11.94 -22.70 -10.48
CA GLY A 37 -12.25 -23.36 -11.75
C GLY A 37 -13.00 -22.43 -12.72
N LEU A 38 -14.03 -21.74 -12.25
CA LEU A 38 -14.79 -20.75 -13.02
C LEU A 38 -13.88 -19.63 -13.53
N CYS A 39 -12.99 -19.09 -12.67
CA CYS A 39 -12.00 -18.08 -13.06
C CYS A 39 -11.10 -18.57 -14.18
N THR A 40 -10.65 -19.82 -14.12
CA THR A 40 -9.81 -20.43 -15.17
C THR A 40 -10.53 -20.41 -16.52
N VAL A 41 -11.79 -20.85 -16.56
CA VAL A 41 -12.61 -20.84 -17.78
C VAL A 41 -12.85 -19.42 -18.29
N MET A 42 -13.21 -18.47 -17.42
CA MET A 42 -13.41 -17.08 -17.81
C MET A 42 -12.15 -16.45 -18.40
N GLN A 43 -10.97 -16.73 -17.84
CA GLN A 43 -9.70 -16.22 -18.34
C GLN A 43 -9.32 -16.81 -19.70
N MET A 44 -9.51 -18.12 -19.89
CA MET A 44 -9.25 -18.77 -21.19
C MET A 44 -10.19 -18.24 -22.28
N ALA A 45 -11.49 -18.12 -21.98
CA ALA A 45 -12.47 -17.61 -22.94
C ALA A 45 -12.16 -16.16 -23.31
N SER A 46 -12.11 -15.26 -22.32
CA SER A 46 -11.82 -13.83 -22.56
C SER A 46 -10.45 -13.60 -23.20
N GLY A 47 -9.43 -14.37 -22.82
CA GLY A 47 -8.09 -14.29 -23.41
C GLY A 47 -8.07 -14.70 -24.88
N THR A 48 -8.80 -15.76 -25.24
CA THR A 48 -8.91 -16.23 -26.64
C THR A 48 -9.56 -15.16 -27.52
N PHE A 49 -10.68 -14.58 -27.08
CA PHE A 49 -11.33 -13.49 -27.83
C PHE A 49 -10.47 -12.22 -27.89
N THR A 50 -9.74 -11.90 -26.82
CA THR A 50 -8.79 -10.77 -26.83
C THR A 50 -7.65 -11.01 -27.83
N ALA A 51 -7.14 -12.25 -27.89
CA ALA A 51 -6.04 -12.61 -28.77
C ALA A 51 -6.38 -12.50 -30.27
N MET A 52 -7.65 -12.66 -30.65
CA MET A 52 -8.10 -12.50 -32.05
C MET A 52 -7.90 -11.07 -32.59
N HIS A 53 -7.78 -10.08 -31.70
CA HIS A 53 -7.67 -8.66 -32.05
C HIS A 53 -6.36 -8.01 -31.57
N TYR A 54 -5.49 -8.77 -30.90
CA TYR A 54 -4.26 -8.26 -30.30
C TYR A 54 -3.05 -8.46 -31.23
N SER A 55 -2.17 -7.44 -31.33
CA SER A 55 -0.90 -7.54 -32.04
C SER A 55 0.26 -7.57 -31.06
N SER A 56 1.07 -8.64 -31.07
CA SER A 56 2.20 -8.81 -30.16
C SER A 56 3.46 -8.03 -30.56
N ASN A 57 3.43 -7.27 -31.67
CA ASN A 57 4.53 -6.38 -32.02
C ASN A 57 4.58 -5.23 -31.01
N MET A 58 5.75 -4.98 -30.43
CA MET A 58 5.98 -3.91 -29.43
C MET A 58 5.46 -2.53 -29.85
N GLU A 59 5.55 -2.16 -31.13
CA GLU A 59 5.07 -0.87 -31.65
C GLU A 59 3.53 -0.80 -31.73
N LEU A 60 2.89 -1.95 -31.92
CA LEU A 60 1.45 -2.08 -32.12
C LEU A 60 0.70 -2.57 -30.88
N ALA A 61 1.40 -3.14 -29.89
CA ALA A 61 0.80 -3.80 -28.74
C ALA A 61 -0.19 -2.89 -27.99
N PHE A 62 0.26 -1.70 -27.59
CA PHE A 62 -0.60 -0.74 -26.91
C PHE A 62 -1.76 -0.26 -27.78
N ASN A 63 -1.50 0.04 -29.06
CA ASN A 63 -2.52 0.51 -29.99
C ASN A 63 -3.58 -0.56 -30.27
N SER A 64 -3.20 -1.84 -30.35
CA SER A 64 -4.13 -2.95 -30.53
C SER A 64 -5.03 -3.14 -29.30
N VAL A 65 -4.53 -2.84 -28.10
CA VAL A 65 -5.36 -2.85 -26.88
C VAL A 65 -6.37 -1.70 -26.88
N GLU A 66 -5.99 -0.51 -27.35
CA GLU A 66 -6.94 0.61 -27.53
C GLU A 66 -7.96 0.32 -28.63
N HIS A 67 -7.55 -0.33 -29.73
CA HIS A 67 -8.44 -0.81 -30.78
C HIS A 67 -9.50 -1.78 -30.21
N ILE A 68 -9.09 -2.74 -29.38
CA ILE A 68 -10.03 -3.64 -28.67
C ILE A 68 -11.01 -2.85 -27.80
N MET A 69 -10.54 -1.81 -27.11
CA MET A 69 -11.39 -1.01 -26.24
C MET A 69 -12.42 -0.17 -26.99
N ARG A 70 -12.10 0.32 -28.20
CA ARG A 70 -12.84 1.38 -28.88
C ARG A 70 -13.60 0.90 -30.12
N ASP A 71 -13.01 -0.02 -30.87
CA ASP A 71 -13.46 -0.35 -32.22
C ASP A 71 -14.07 -1.76 -32.31
N VAL A 72 -13.65 -2.68 -31.44
CA VAL A 72 -14.22 -4.04 -31.37
C VAL A 72 -15.55 -4.03 -30.62
N ASN A 73 -16.58 -4.61 -31.23
CA ASN A 73 -17.90 -4.76 -30.60
C ASN A 73 -17.79 -5.48 -29.25
N ALA A 74 -18.23 -4.79 -28.18
CA ALA A 74 -18.07 -5.25 -26.79
C ALA A 74 -16.63 -5.60 -26.38
N GLY A 75 -15.61 -5.11 -27.11
CA GLY A 75 -14.21 -5.39 -26.79
C GLY A 75 -13.78 -4.77 -25.46
N TRP A 76 -14.36 -3.63 -25.06
CA TRP A 76 -14.22 -3.07 -23.71
C TRP A 76 -14.65 -4.06 -22.62
N LEU A 77 -15.74 -4.81 -22.85
CA LEU A 77 -16.27 -5.79 -21.90
C LEU A 77 -15.33 -6.98 -21.80
N ILE A 78 -14.90 -7.51 -22.95
CA ILE A 78 -13.96 -8.64 -23.01
C ILE A 78 -12.65 -8.30 -22.29
N ARG A 79 -12.08 -7.11 -22.56
CA ARG A 79 -10.85 -6.66 -21.90
C ARG A 79 -11.04 -6.47 -20.39
N TYR A 80 -12.14 -5.84 -19.95
CA TYR A 80 -12.37 -5.65 -18.52
C TYR A 80 -12.72 -6.94 -17.78
N MET A 81 -13.38 -7.89 -18.43
CA MET A 81 -13.57 -9.24 -17.90
C MET A 81 -12.22 -9.96 -17.75
N HIS A 82 -11.33 -9.84 -18.73
CA HIS A 82 -9.99 -10.45 -18.65
C HIS A 82 -9.16 -9.83 -17.53
N ALA A 83 -9.05 -8.50 -17.49
CA ALA A 83 -8.24 -7.77 -16.51
C ALA A 83 -8.76 -7.89 -15.06
N ASN A 84 -10.06 -7.67 -14.83
CA ASN A 84 -10.64 -7.85 -13.50
C ASN A 84 -10.71 -9.33 -13.12
N GLY A 85 -10.91 -10.22 -14.09
CA GLY A 85 -10.98 -11.66 -13.85
C GLY A 85 -9.65 -12.21 -13.33
N ALA A 86 -8.52 -11.68 -13.80
CA ALA A 86 -7.21 -12.03 -13.24
C ALA A 86 -7.11 -11.66 -11.75
N SER A 87 -7.60 -10.47 -11.35
CA SER A 87 -7.61 -10.04 -9.95
C SER A 87 -8.50 -10.95 -9.08
N PHE A 88 -9.69 -11.28 -9.55
CA PHE A 88 -10.61 -12.18 -8.85
C PHE A 88 -10.08 -13.62 -8.79
N PHE A 89 -9.37 -14.07 -9.83
CA PHE A 89 -8.71 -15.38 -9.83
C PHE A 89 -7.71 -15.48 -8.68
N PHE A 90 -6.82 -14.48 -8.52
CA PHE A 90 -5.90 -14.46 -7.38
C PHE A 90 -6.62 -14.34 -6.05
N MET A 91 -7.67 -13.53 -5.95
CA MET A 91 -8.48 -13.44 -4.73
C MET A 91 -9.02 -14.83 -4.31
N CYS A 92 -9.61 -15.56 -5.25
CA CYS A 92 -10.12 -16.92 -5.01
C CYS A 92 -8.98 -17.90 -4.66
N LEU A 93 -7.86 -17.85 -5.37
CA LEU A 93 -6.69 -18.70 -5.08
C LEU A 93 -6.14 -18.46 -3.66
N TYR A 94 -6.03 -17.20 -3.24
CA TYR A 94 -5.56 -16.87 -1.89
C TYR A 94 -6.52 -17.36 -0.82
N MET A 95 -7.81 -17.16 -1.00
CA MET A 95 -8.81 -17.70 -0.06
C MET A 95 -8.76 -19.23 -0.06
N HIS A 96 -8.57 -19.87 -1.21
CA HIS A 96 -8.49 -21.32 -1.32
C HIS A 96 -7.27 -21.90 -0.58
N MET A 97 -6.09 -21.28 -0.73
CA MET A 97 -4.89 -21.64 0.02
C MET A 97 -5.05 -21.34 1.51
N GLY A 98 -5.63 -20.18 1.88
CA GLY A 98 -5.92 -19.80 3.26
C GLY A 98 -6.82 -20.82 3.96
N LYS A 99 -7.86 -21.31 3.26
CA LYS A 99 -8.72 -22.41 3.69
C LYS A 99 -7.93 -23.69 3.94
N ALA A 100 -7.07 -24.07 3.00
CA ALA A 100 -6.27 -25.30 3.11
C ALA A 100 -5.29 -25.23 4.30
N LEU A 101 -4.69 -24.07 4.55
CA LEU A 101 -3.83 -23.83 5.71
C LEU A 101 -4.62 -23.89 7.02
N TYR A 102 -5.79 -23.25 7.08
CA TYR A 102 -6.61 -23.17 8.28
C TYR A 102 -7.14 -24.54 8.71
N TYR A 103 -7.68 -25.33 7.77
CA TYR A 103 -8.25 -26.64 8.05
C TYR A 103 -7.24 -27.80 7.95
N GLY A 104 -5.96 -27.51 7.77
CA GLY A 104 -4.91 -28.54 7.65
C GLY A 104 -5.12 -29.48 6.47
N SER A 105 -5.70 -29.01 5.36
CA SER A 105 -6.01 -29.83 4.17
C SER A 105 -4.76 -30.28 3.41
N TYR A 106 -3.60 -29.73 3.73
CA TYR A 106 -2.28 -30.15 3.21
C TYR A 106 -1.69 -31.38 3.93
N LYS A 107 -2.28 -31.81 5.05
CA LYS A 107 -1.79 -32.94 5.84
C LYS A 107 -2.04 -34.26 5.11
N THR A 108 -1.27 -35.29 5.47
CA THR A 108 -1.50 -36.67 5.05
C THR A 108 -2.97 -37.06 5.26
N PRO A 109 -3.63 -37.69 4.28
CA PRO A 109 -3.08 -38.24 3.02
C PRO A 109 -3.10 -37.27 1.81
N ARG A 110 -3.52 -36.01 1.96
CA ARG A 110 -3.74 -35.06 0.84
C ARG A 110 -2.51 -34.23 0.45
N VAL A 111 -1.32 -34.77 0.69
CA VAL A 111 -0.05 -34.09 0.39
C VAL A 111 0.08 -33.80 -1.10
N LEU A 112 -0.26 -34.79 -1.94
CA LEU A 112 -0.15 -34.65 -3.39
C LEU A 112 -1.06 -33.54 -3.93
N VAL A 113 -2.27 -33.41 -3.39
CA VAL A 113 -3.21 -32.33 -3.72
C VAL A 113 -2.57 -30.97 -3.45
N TRP A 114 -1.94 -30.81 -2.28
CA TRP A 114 -1.26 -29.57 -1.92
C TRP A 114 -0.07 -29.28 -2.85
N SER A 115 0.79 -30.25 -3.11
CA SER A 115 1.97 -30.07 -3.97
C SER A 115 1.59 -29.67 -5.40
N VAL A 116 0.58 -30.33 -5.99
CA VAL A 116 0.05 -29.92 -7.31
C VAL A 116 -0.56 -28.52 -7.25
N GLY A 117 -1.26 -28.18 -6.17
CA GLY A 117 -1.81 -26.84 -5.96
C GLY A 117 -0.75 -25.73 -5.91
N VAL A 118 0.41 -26.00 -5.31
CA VAL A 118 1.56 -25.06 -5.30
C VAL A 118 2.11 -24.85 -6.71
N VAL A 119 2.23 -25.92 -7.51
CA VAL A 119 2.67 -25.80 -8.91
C VAL A 119 1.69 -24.97 -9.74
N ILE A 120 0.38 -25.21 -9.58
CA ILE A 120 -0.67 -24.40 -10.21
C ILE A 120 -0.51 -22.93 -9.83
N PHE A 121 -0.33 -22.63 -8.54
CA PHE A 121 -0.17 -21.25 -8.07
C PHE A 121 1.02 -20.53 -8.73
N ILE A 122 2.18 -21.18 -8.80
CA ILE A 122 3.39 -20.61 -9.42
C ILE A 122 3.16 -20.35 -10.92
N LEU A 123 2.55 -21.29 -11.64
CA LEU A 123 2.27 -21.13 -13.06
C LEU A 123 1.19 -20.06 -13.33
N THR A 124 0.18 -19.93 -12.48
CA THR A 124 -0.80 -18.84 -12.58
C THR A 124 -0.15 -17.48 -12.37
N MET A 125 0.81 -17.35 -11.43
CA MET A 125 1.63 -16.13 -11.27
C MET A 125 2.41 -15.80 -12.54
N ALA A 126 3.14 -16.77 -13.09
CA ALA A 126 3.90 -16.58 -14.32
C ALA A 126 3.00 -16.16 -15.49
N THR A 127 1.84 -16.82 -15.63
CA THR A 127 0.84 -16.51 -16.67
C THR A 127 0.35 -15.08 -16.54
N ALA A 128 -0.05 -14.66 -15.34
CA ALA A 128 -0.58 -13.31 -15.11
C ALA A 128 0.47 -12.21 -15.33
N PHE A 129 1.74 -12.47 -14.99
CA PHE A 129 2.83 -11.54 -15.30
C PHE A 129 3.02 -11.33 -16.78
N MET A 130 3.09 -12.42 -17.55
CA MET A 130 3.28 -12.30 -18.99
C MET A 130 2.08 -11.56 -19.61
N GLY A 131 0.85 -11.89 -19.22
CA GLY A 131 -0.35 -11.18 -19.66
C GLY A 131 -0.32 -9.68 -19.34
N TYR A 132 0.15 -9.30 -18.15
CA TYR A 132 0.33 -7.90 -17.78
C TYR A 132 1.37 -7.18 -18.65
N CYS A 133 2.42 -7.88 -19.08
CA CYS A 133 3.44 -7.32 -19.96
C CYS A 133 2.89 -6.98 -21.36
N LEU A 134 1.88 -7.73 -21.83
CA LEU A 134 1.30 -7.58 -23.18
C LEU A 134 0.55 -6.25 -23.40
N VAL A 135 0.11 -5.57 -22.33
CA VAL A 135 -0.50 -4.24 -22.51
C VAL A 135 0.53 -3.21 -23.01
N TYR A 136 1.81 -3.45 -22.74
CA TYR A 136 2.93 -2.58 -23.08
C TYR A 136 2.78 -1.10 -22.65
N GLY A 137 2.15 -0.87 -21.49
CA GLY A 137 2.22 0.43 -20.81
C GLY A 137 3.55 0.62 -20.07
N GLN A 138 3.78 1.82 -19.52
CA GLN A 138 4.99 2.12 -18.73
C GLN A 138 5.24 1.10 -17.60
N MET A 139 4.19 0.75 -16.84
CA MET A 139 4.30 -0.24 -15.77
C MET A 139 4.57 -1.66 -16.28
N SER A 140 4.07 -2.01 -17.47
CA SER A 140 4.32 -3.30 -18.12
C SER A 140 5.79 -3.43 -18.53
N HIS A 141 6.35 -2.39 -19.17
CA HIS A 141 7.76 -2.39 -19.59
C HIS A 141 8.72 -2.45 -18.39
N TRP A 142 8.57 -1.54 -17.43
CA TRP A 142 9.44 -1.53 -16.24
C TRP A 142 9.23 -2.76 -15.36
N GLY A 143 7.99 -3.25 -15.27
CA GLY A 143 7.68 -4.49 -14.57
C GLY A 143 8.37 -5.69 -15.18
N ALA A 144 8.37 -5.81 -16.52
CA ALA A 144 9.10 -6.85 -17.23
C ALA A 144 10.60 -6.77 -16.92
N THR A 145 11.21 -5.59 -17.10
CA THR A 145 12.63 -5.36 -16.87
C THR A 145 13.06 -5.73 -15.45
N VAL A 146 12.35 -5.24 -14.43
CA VAL A 146 12.68 -5.53 -13.02
C VAL A 146 12.54 -7.01 -12.71
N MET A 147 11.46 -7.65 -13.17
CA MET A 147 11.18 -9.04 -12.82
C MET A 147 12.15 -10.03 -13.50
N THR A 148 12.44 -9.83 -14.79
CA THR A 148 13.40 -10.68 -15.50
C THR A 148 14.83 -10.45 -15.04
N ASN A 149 15.16 -9.23 -14.60
CA ASN A 149 16.46 -8.94 -14.00
C ASN A 149 16.70 -9.70 -12.68
N LEU A 150 15.67 -10.25 -12.03
CA LEU A 150 15.89 -11.13 -10.87
C LEU A 150 16.66 -12.41 -11.25
N LEU A 151 16.62 -12.82 -12.52
CA LEU A 151 17.34 -14.01 -13.00
C LEU A 151 18.84 -13.76 -13.17
N SER A 152 19.26 -12.52 -13.46
CA SER A 152 20.68 -12.17 -13.55
C SER A 152 21.42 -12.35 -12.22
N ALA A 153 20.67 -12.42 -11.11
CA ALA A 153 21.21 -12.70 -9.79
C ALA A 153 21.60 -14.17 -9.57
N MET A 154 21.28 -15.10 -10.49
CA MET A 154 21.77 -16.47 -10.40
C MET A 154 23.28 -16.53 -10.71
N PRO A 155 24.11 -17.11 -9.83
CA PRO A 155 25.54 -17.20 -10.07
C PRO A 155 25.82 -18.05 -11.32
N PHE A 156 26.85 -17.67 -12.07
CA PHE A 156 27.33 -18.30 -13.31
C PHE A 156 26.37 -18.18 -14.52
N ILE A 157 25.11 -18.58 -14.38
CA ILE A 157 24.17 -18.72 -15.51
C ILE A 157 23.16 -17.57 -15.65
N GLY A 158 23.06 -16.68 -14.66
CA GLY A 158 21.98 -15.69 -14.60
C GLY A 158 21.94 -14.71 -15.77
N GLY A 159 23.12 -14.22 -16.18
CA GLY A 159 23.23 -13.31 -17.32
C GLY A 159 22.78 -13.94 -18.64
N ASP A 160 23.10 -15.22 -18.85
CA ASP A 160 22.72 -15.94 -20.07
C ASP A 160 21.24 -16.30 -20.07
N LEU A 161 20.68 -16.72 -18.92
CA LEU A 161 19.23 -16.95 -18.79
C LEU A 161 18.41 -15.69 -19.07
N MET A 162 18.88 -14.53 -18.59
CA MET A 162 18.23 -13.25 -18.86
C MET A 162 18.23 -12.92 -20.35
N LYS A 163 19.38 -13.05 -21.04
CA LYS A 163 19.48 -12.85 -22.49
C LYS A 163 18.60 -13.84 -23.26
N VAL A 164 18.55 -15.10 -22.82
CA VAL A 164 17.67 -16.11 -23.41
C VAL A 164 16.22 -15.68 -23.27
N ILE A 165 15.78 -15.14 -22.14
CA ILE A 165 14.39 -14.70 -21.93
C ILE A 165 14.07 -13.43 -22.73
N TRP A 166 14.98 -12.46 -22.76
CA TRP A 166 14.80 -11.24 -23.54
C TRP A 166 14.85 -11.49 -25.04
N GLY A 167 15.63 -12.47 -25.49
CA GLY A 167 15.97 -12.62 -26.90
C GLY A 167 16.81 -11.45 -27.41
N GLY A 168 17.62 -10.84 -26.54
CA GLY A 168 18.39 -9.63 -26.83
C GLY A 168 19.04 -9.02 -25.59
N PHE A 169 19.48 -7.76 -25.71
CA PHE A 169 20.18 -7.02 -24.64
C PHE A 169 19.25 -6.33 -23.63
N SER A 170 17.97 -6.18 -23.97
CA SER A 170 16.95 -5.54 -23.14
C SER A 170 15.56 -6.08 -23.48
N VAL A 171 14.57 -5.74 -22.66
CA VAL A 171 13.16 -5.99 -22.98
C VAL A 171 12.79 -5.28 -24.27
N SER A 172 12.59 -6.05 -25.32
CA SER A 172 12.42 -5.60 -26.71
C SER A 172 11.36 -6.45 -27.42
N ASN A 173 11.12 -6.20 -28.72
CA ASN A 173 10.09 -6.90 -29.49
C ASN A 173 10.16 -8.45 -29.41
N PRO A 174 11.35 -9.09 -29.47
CA PRO A 174 11.48 -10.54 -29.25
C PRO A 174 10.94 -11.00 -27.89
N THR A 175 11.12 -10.21 -26.84
CA THR A 175 10.58 -10.50 -25.51
C THR A 175 9.05 -10.51 -25.54
N MET A 176 8.44 -9.50 -26.18
CA MET A 176 6.99 -9.33 -26.26
C MET A 176 6.31 -10.49 -26.99
N GLN A 177 6.84 -10.89 -28.15
CA GLN A 177 6.29 -11.99 -28.94
C GLN A 177 6.34 -13.33 -28.19
N ARG A 178 7.44 -13.58 -27.44
CA ARG A 178 7.57 -14.80 -26.65
C ARG A 178 6.66 -14.80 -25.42
N PHE A 179 6.52 -13.65 -24.75
CA PHE A 179 5.58 -13.52 -23.65
C PHE A 179 4.14 -13.74 -24.11
N PHE A 180 3.78 -13.29 -25.32
CA PHE A 180 2.46 -13.59 -25.88
C PHE A 180 2.25 -15.08 -26.10
N ALA A 181 3.18 -15.75 -26.78
CA ALA A 181 3.11 -17.19 -27.04
C ALA A 181 3.03 -18.01 -25.74
N LEU A 182 3.86 -17.68 -24.75
CA LEU A 182 3.85 -18.36 -23.45
C LEU A 182 2.60 -18.05 -22.63
N HIS A 183 2.11 -16.81 -22.63
CA HIS A 183 0.87 -16.42 -21.96
C HIS A 183 -0.34 -17.14 -22.54
N PHE A 184 -0.35 -17.39 -23.85
CA PHE A 184 -1.40 -18.17 -24.51
C PHE A 184 -1.29 -19.67 -24.20
N LEU A 185 -0.08 -20.22 -24.13
CA LEU A 185 0.16 -21.65 -23.87
C LEU A 185 -0.10 -22.07 -22.41
N LEU A 186 0.38 -21.30 -21.43
CA LEU A 186 0.34 -21.69 -20.01
C LEU A 186 -1.08 -21.99 -19.47
N PRO A 187 -2.16 -21.27 -19.83
CA PRO A 187 -3.51 -21.61 -19.43
C PRO A 187 -3.94 -23.05 -19.76
N PHE A 188 -3.48 -23.62 -20.88
CA PHE A 188 -3.78 -25.01 -21.24
C PHE A 188 -3.01 -26.00 -20.34
N ILE A 189 -1.76 -25.69 -20.01
CA ILE A 189 -0.96 -26.48 -19.05
C ILE A 189 -1.61 -26.40 -17.65
N LEU A 190 -2.09 -25.22 -17.26
CA LEU A 190 -2.84 -25.02 -16.02
C LEU A 190 -4.12 -25.85 -15.99
N ALA A 191 -4.88 -25.92 -17.10
CA ALA A 191 -6.07 -26.76 -17.19
C ALA A 191 -5.73 -28.25 -16.97
N ALA A 192 -4.65 -28.75 -17.58
CA ALA A 192 -4.18 -30.12 -17.36
C ALA A 192 -3.77 -30.37 -15.88
N LEU A 193 -3.10 -29.40 -15.25
CA LEU A 193 -2.75 -29.47 -13.83
C LEU A 193 -3.97 -29.44 -12.91
N VAL A 194 -5.02 -28.69 -13.26
CA VAL A 194 -6.29 -28.68 -12.52
C VAL A 194 -6.95 -30.06 -12.59
N VAL A 195 -6.91 -30.75 -13.74
CA VAL A 195 -7.37 -32.14 -13.86
C VAL A 195 -6.56 -33.06 -12.93
N MET A 196 -5.22 -32.96 -12.95
CA MET A 196 -4.37 -33.72 -12.02
C MET A 196 -4.65 -33.41 -10.55
N HIS A 197 -4.96 -32.15 -10.23
CA HIS A 197 -5.32 -31.73 -8.88
C HIS A 197 -6.64 -32.37 -8.42
N PHE A 198 -7.64 -32.45 -9.30
CA PHE A 198 -8.89 -33.17 -9.03
C PHE A 198 -8.68 -34.67 -8.89
N MET A 199 -7.84 -35.28 -9.73
CA MET A 199 -7.50 -36.70 -9.61
C MET A 199 -6.88 -37.01 -8.24
N ALA A 200 -5.89 -36.22 -7.81
CA ALA A 200 -5.28 -36.38 -6.49
C ALA A 200 -6.28 -36.17 -5.34
N LEU A 201 -7.25 -35.26 -5.51
CA LEU A 201 -8.31 -35.02 -4.52
C LEU A 201 -9.27 -36.20 -4.45
N HIS A 202 -9.64 -36.78 -5.60
CA HIS A 202 -10.65 -37.83 -5.69
C HIS A 202 -10.26 -39.09 -4.90
N VAL A 203 -8.98 -39.46 -4.92
CA VAL A 203 -8.45 -40.65 -4.21
C VAL A 203 -8.80 -40.67 -2.71
N HIS A 204 -8.74 -39.51 -2.04
CA HIS A 204 -8.99 -39.43 -0.58
C HIS A 204 -10.22 -38.58 -0.21
N GLY A 205 -10.86 -37.95 -1.20
CA GLY A 205 -11.99 -37.04 -1.04
C GLY A 205 -11.66 -35.76 -0.27
N SER A 206 -12.65 -34.87 -0.18
CA SER A 206 -12.56 -33.59 0.53
C SER A 206 -12.35 -33.76 2.03
N SER A 207 -11.62 -32.81 2.65
CA SER A 207 -11.62 -32.59 4.11
C SER A 207 -12.96 -32.00 4.56
N ASN A 208 -13.14 -31.89 5.88
CA ASN A 208 -14.25 -31.15 6.49
C ASN A 208 -13.72 -30.16 7.55
N PRO A 209 -14.54 -29.20 8.01
CA PRO A 209 -14.11 -28.18 8.98
C PRO A 209 -13.66 -28.73 10.34
N LEU A 210 -14.10 -29.94 10.70
CA LEU A 210 -13.76 -30.59 11.98
C LEU A 210 -12.41 -31.31 11.93
N GLY A 211 -11.87 -31.58 10.73
CA GLY A 211 -10.62 -32.31 10.54
C GLY A 211 -10.69 -33.80 10.91
N MET A 212 -11.89 -34.33 11.15
CA MET A 212 -12.14 -35.73 11.48
C MET A 212 -12.47 -36.55 10.22
N THR A 213 -12.60 -37.87 10.36
CA THR A 213 -13.07 -38.73 9.26
C THR A 213 -14.47 -38.31 8.81
N GLY A 214 -14.64 -38.12 7.50
CA GLY A 214 -15.93 -37.85 6.89
C GLY A 214 -16.61 -39.10 6.34
N ASN A 215 -16.13 -40.31 6.65
CA ASN A 215 -16.67 -41.54 6.05
C ASN A 215 -18.04 -41.94 6.63
N MET A 216 -18.32 -41.52 7.87
CA MET A 216 -19.57 -41.86 8.56
C MET A 216 -20.76 -41.05 8.05
N ASP A 217 -20.52 -39.87 7.47
CA ASP A 217 -21.58 -38.96 7.06
C ASP A 217 -21.23 -38.25 5.75
N ARG A 218 -21.78 -38.78 4.65
CA ARG A 218 -21.59 -38.26 3.29
C ARG A 218 -22.90 -38.18 2.53
N VAL A 219 -23.02 -37.12 1.74
CA VAL A 219 -24.10 -36.93 0.78
C VAL A 219 -23.52 -36.75 -0.62
N PRO A 220 -24.26 -37.09 -1.68
CA PRO A 220 -23.78 -36.93 -3.05
C PRO A 220 -23.53 -35.46 -3.40
N MET A 221 -22.63 -35.24 -4.36
CA MET A 221 -22.29 -33.92 -4.88
C MET A 221 -23.50 -33.28 -5.59
N HIS A 222 -24.13 -34.01 -6.51
CA HIS A 222 -25.33 -33.54 -7.19
C HIS A 222 -26.55 -33.58 -6.25
N GLY A 223 -27.44 -32.59 -6.41
CA GLY A 223 -28.59 -32.36 -5.52
C GLY A 223 -28.26 -31.48 -4.31
N TYR A 224 -27.04 -31.55 -3.76
CA TYR A 224 -26.64 -30.77 -2.58
C TYR A 224 -25.55 -29.73 -2.91
N PHE A 225 -24.33 -30.19 -3.13
CA PHE A 225 -23.17 -29.31 -3.28
C PHE A 225 -23.16 -28.55 -4.61
N VAL A 226 -23.74 -29.11 -5.68
CA VAL A 226 -23.91 -28.39 -6.95
C VAL A 226 -24.74 -27.12 -6.77
N PHE A 227 -25.90 -27.20 -6.11
CA PHE A 227 -26.74 -26.03 -5.85
C PHE A 227 -26.10 -25.07 -4.84
N LYS A 228 -25.41 -25.60 -3.84
CA LYS A 228 -24.63 -24.78 -2.91
C LYS A 228 -23.51 -24.00 -3.61
N ASP A 229 -22.82 -24.61 -4.56
CA ASP A 229 -21.79 -23.96 -5.37
C ASP A 229 -22.39 -22.86 -6.26
N LEU A 230 -23.56 -23.11 -6.85
CA LEU A 230 -24.27 -22.12 -7.66
C LEU A 230 -24.58 -20.84 -6.88
N ILE A 231 -24.94 -20.92 -5.59
CA ILE A 231 -25.14 -19.73 -4.74
C ILE A 231 -23.89 -18.85 -4.76
N THR A 232 -22.73 -19.44 -4.47
CA THR A 232 -21.47 -18.69 -4.45
C THR A 232 -21.03 -18.22 -5.84
N VAL A 233 -21.37 -18.95 -6.90
CA VAL A 233 -21.12 -18.54 -8.28
C VAL A 233 -21.94 -17.30 -8.64
N PHE A 234 -23.24 -17.26 -8.33
CA PHE A 234 -24.06 -16.08 -8.60
C PHE A 234 -23.64 -14.86 -7.77
N VAL A 235 -23.32 -15.06 -6.49
CA VAL A 235 -22.77 -13.99 -5.65
C VAL A 235 -21.43 -13.48 -6.22
N PHE A 236 -20.55 -14.39 -6.64
CA PHE A 236 -19.30 -14.04 -7.29
C PHE A 236 -19.54 -13.24 -8.57
N LEU A 237 -20.43 -13.70 -9.46
CA LEU A 237 -20.72 -13.04 -10.74
C LEU A 237 -21.37 -11.66 -10.53
N LEU A 238 -22.21 -11.50 -9.50
CA LEU A 238 -22.78 -10.22 -9.12
C LEU A 238 -21.68 -9.23 -8.69
N VAL A 239 -20.78 -9.64 -7.78
CA VAL A 239 -19.69 -8.76 -7.35
C VAL A 239 -18.73 -8.49 -8.51
N PHE A 240 -18.39 -9.51 -9.30
CA PHE A 240 -17.53 -9.39 -10.47
C PHE A 240 -18.11 -8.41 -11.50
N SER A 241 -19.41 -8.48 -11.79
CA SER A 241 -20.07 -7.56 -12.73
C SER A 241 -20.05 -6.12 -12.21
N LEU A 242 -20.19 -5.89 -10.90
CA LEU A 242 -20.06 -4.55 -10.32
C LEU A 242 -18.69 -3.93 -10.63
N PHE A 243 -17.61 -4.72 -10.55
CA PHE A 243 -16.28 -4.25 -10.92
C PHE A 243 -16.15 -4.04 -12.43
N VAL A 244 -16.64 -4.96 -13.25
CA VAL A 244 -16.51 -4.84 -14.72
C VAL A 244 -17.29 -3.65 -15.28
N PHE A 245 -18.52 -3.42 -14.83
CA PHE A 245 -19.39 -2.37 -15.39
C PHE A 245 -19.22 -1.01 -14.72
N PHE A 246 -19.07 -0.96 -13.38
CA PHE A 246 -19.09 0.31 -12.64
C PHE A 246 -17.74 0.75 -12.09
N SER A 247 -16.77 -0.17 -11.95
CA SER A 247 -15.43 0.15 -11.41
C SER A 247 -14.26 -0.54 -12.09
N PRO A 248 -14.19 -0.58 -13.44
CA PRO A 248 -13.32 -1.51 -14.17
C PRO A 248 -11.83 -1.27 -13.98
N ASN A 249 -11.44 -0.03 -13.64
CA ASN A 249 -10.04 0.37 -13.51
C ASN A 249 -9.52 0.31 -12.05
N THR A 250 -10.37 -0.04 -11.08
CA THR A 250 -9.99 -0.04 -9.66
C THR A 250 -8.97 -1.14 -9.33
N THR A 251 -9.05 -2.29 -10.01
CA THR A 251 -8.12 -3.42 -9.82
C THR A 251 -7.00 -3.46 -10.88
N GLY A 252 -7.23 -2.92 -12.08
CA GLY A 252 -6.40 -3.18 -13.27
C GLY A 252 -4.97 -2.63 -13.26
N GLN A 253 -4.65 -1.56 -12.53
CA GLN A 253 -3.30 -0.97 -12.52
C GLN A 253 -2.47 -1.30 -11.28
N ARG A 254 -3.08 -1.78 -10.20
CA ARG A 254 -2.45 -1.76 -8.86
C ARG A 254 -2.05 -3.14 -8.32
N TRP A 255 -2.65 -4.20 -8.85
CA TRP A 255 -2.70 -5.48 -8.15
C TRP A 255 -1.76 -6.56 -8.69
N PRO A 256 -1.61 -6.81 -10.01
CA PRO A 256 -0.88 -7.99 -10.47
C PRO A 256 0.63 -7.92 -10.16
N LEU A 257 1.29 -6.82 -10.51
CA LEU A 257 2.75 -6.75 -10.46
C LEU A 257 3.30 -6.56 -9.03
N LEU A 258 2.64 -5.71 -8.23
CA LEU A 258 3.06 -5.44 -6.85
C LEU A 258 2.79 -6.64 -5.94
N LEU A 259 1.64 -7.30 -6.09
CA LEU A 259 1.29 -8.48 -5.32
C LEU A 259 2.20 -9.65 -5.72
N MET A 260 2.57 -9.77 -7.00
CA MET A 260 3.53 -10.78 -7.43
C MET A 260 4.96 -10.53 -6.90
N LEU A 261 5.43 -9.28 -6.88
CA LEU A 261 6.73 -8.92 -6.27
C LEU A 261 6.75 -9.19 -4.75
N LEU A 262 5.66 -8.84 -4.07
CA LEU A 262 5.44 -9.09 -2.64
C LEU A 262 5.36 -10.59 -2.34
N MET A 263 4.69 -11.36 -3.19
CA MET A 263 4.52 -12.81 -3.02
C MET A 263 5.81 -13.59 -3.32
N MET A 264 6.65 -13.18 -4.27
CA MET A 264 7.99 -13.77 -4.43
C MET A 264 8.84 -13.56 -3.16
N SER A 265 8.70 -12.40 -2.52
CA SER A 265 9.37 -12.12 -1.23
C SER A 265 8.75 -12.89 -0.05
N GLN A 266 7.43 -13.13 -0.05
CA GLN A 266 6.72 -13.77 1.07
C GLN A 266 6.73 -15.29 0.99
N CYS A 267 6.78 -15.86 -0.23
CA CYS A 267 7.09 -17.25 -0.44
C CYS A 267 8.48 -17.55 0.19
N ALA A 268 9.50 -16.73 -0.06
CA ALA A 268 10.79 -16.85 0.63
C ALA A 268 10.74 -16.61 2.17
N MET A 269 9.67 -16.02 2.73
CA MET A 269 9.65 -15.50 4.12
C MET A 269 8.73 -16.24 5.11
N CYS A 270 8.10 -17.35 4.74
CA CYS A 270 7.32 -18.14 5.71
C CYS A 270 8.19 -19.15 6.49
N LEU A 271 8.65 -18.67 7.66
CA LEU A 271 8.94 -19.34 8.94
C LEU A 271 10.42 -19.58 9.38
N LYS A 272 10.67 -19.11 10.62
CA LYS A 272 11.85 -19.09 11.53
C LYS A 272 12.82 -17.90 11.56
N TYR A 273 12.88 -17.02 10.55
CA TYR A 273 13.82 -15.88 10.59
C TYR A 273 13.20 -14.47 10.76
N PHE A 274 11.91 -14.36 11.09
CA PHE A 274 11.30 -13.05 11.38
C PHE A 274 11.92 -12.35 12.62
N LYS A 275 12.47 -13.13 13.57
CA LYS A 275 13.18 -12.59 14.74
C LYS A 275 14.56 -12.01 14.37
N TYR A 276 15.24 -12.61 13.38
CA TYR A 276 16.55 -12.14 12.90
C TYR A 276 16.44 -11.00 11.90
N TYR A 277 15.43 -11.01 11.03
CA TYR A 277 15.23 -9.91 10.05
C TYR A 277 14.82 -8.60 10.74
N LYS A 278 14.04 -8.68 11.83
CA LYS A 278 13.69 -7.52 12.67
C LYS A 278 14.87 -7.02 13.52
N MET A 279 15.86 -7.88 13.82
CA MET A 279 17.13 -7.47 14.44
C MET A 279 18.13 -6.89 13.43
N MET A 280 18.15 -7.35 12.17
CA MET A 280 19.08 -6.86 11.14
C MET A 280 18.67 -5.55 10.47
N PHE A 281 17.39 -5.17 10.43
CA PHE A 281 17.00 -3.85 9.91
C PHE A 281 17.17 -2.73 10.95
N VAL A 282 17.31 -3.09 12.23
CA VAL A 282 17.56 -2.15 13.34
C VAL A 282 19.05 -1.82 13.46
N ASN A 283 19.94 -2.68 12.94
CA ASN A 283 21.36 -2.41 12.81
C ASN A 283 21.81 -2.90 11.45
N TYR A 284 22.01 -2.04 10.44
CA TYR A 284 23.12 -2.19 9.49
C TYR A 284 23.25 -0.94 8.60
N ASN A 285 24.32 -0.19 8.87
CA ASN A 285 24.91 0.79 7.96
C ASN A 285 25.67 0.04 6.86
N LYS A 286 25.61 0.62 5.65
CA LYS A 286 26.55 0.59 4.52
C LYS A 286 27.45 -0.65 4.33
N THR A 287 27.48 -1.11 3.08
CA THR A 287 28.36 -2.15 2.50
C THR A 287 27.93 -3.58 2.75
N ILE A 288 26.85 -3.98 2.07
CA ILE A 288 26.68 -5.37 1.64
C ILE A 288 26.38 -5.29 0.14
N ASN A 289 27.16 -5.98 -0.69
CA ASN A 289 26.93 -6.00 -2.13
C ASN A 289 25.56 -6.62 -2.41
N MET A 290 24.88 -6.13 -3.45
CA MET A 290 23.58 -6.66 -3.90
C MET A 290 23.63 -8.17 -4.19
N SER A 291 24.81 -8.75 -4.43
CA SER A 291 25.02 -10.20 -4.53
C SER A 291 24.65 -10.98 -3.26
N ASP A 292 24.96 -10.44 -2.08
CA ASP A 292 24.82 -11.17 -0.81
C ASP A 292 23.37 -11.15 -0.29
N LEU A 293 22.66 -10.03 -0.52
CA LEU A 293 21.23 -9.93 -0.23
C LEU A 293 20.39 -10.87 -1.13
N PHE A 294 20.91 -11.19 -2.31
CA PHE A 294 20.24 -12.03 -3.31
C PHE A 294 20.56 -13.52 -3.16
N LEU A 295 21.80 -13.90 -2.80
CA LEU A 295 22.13 -15.29 -2.45
C LEU A 295 21.28 -15.80 -1.28
N ILE A 296 21.00 -14.92 -0.31
CA ILE A 296 20.12 -15.19 0.82
C ILE A 296 18.69 -15.46 0.33
N LYS A 297 18.13 -14.64 -0.58
CA LYS A 297 16.79 -14.83 -1.16
C LYS A 297 16.66 -16.11 -1.99
N PHE A 298 17.69 -16.50 -2.73
CA PHE A 298 17.68 -17.72 -3.56
C PHE A 298 17.75 -18.99 -2.70
N LYS A 299 18.58 -18.98 -1.66
CA LYS A 299 18.63 -20.06 -0.65
C LYS A 299 17.27 -20.23 0.02
N TYR A 300 16.54 -19.14 0.27
CA TYR A 300 15.16 -19.16 0.78
C TYR A 300 14.09 -19.57 -0.24
N MET A 301 14.26 -19.29 -1.53
CA MET A 301 13.34 -19.76 -2.58
C MET A 301 13.44 -21.28 -2.79
N TYR A 302 14.67 -21.81 -2.79
CA TYR A 302 14.93 -23.26 -2.77
C TYR A 302 14.41 -23.90 -1.46
N PHE A 303 14.62 -23.26 -0.31
CA PHE A 303 14.03 -23.70 0.97
C PHE A 303 12.51 -23.59 1.00
N PHE A 304 11.90 -22.63 0.29
CA PHE A 304 10.45 -22.44 0.22
C PHE A 304 9.78 -23.56 -0.56
N ILE A 305 10.30 -23.86 -1.76
CA ILE A 305 9.84 -25.01 -2.57
C ILE A 305 9.98 -26.28 -1.72
N LYS A 306 11.11 -26.45 -1.01
CA LYS A 306 11.34 -27.60 -0.14
C LYS A 306 10.46 -27.64 1.12
N SER A 307 10.16 -26.51 1.76
CA SER A 307 9.35 -26.42 3.00
C SER A 307 7.85 -26.53 2.76
N TYR A 308 7.34 -26.02 1.65
CA TYR A 308 5.92 -26.10 1.30
C TYR A 308 5.56 -27.35 0.49
N ALA A 309 6.49 -27.91 -0.28
CA ALA A 309 6.29 -29.21 -0.95
C ALA A 309 6.48 -30.40 0.00
N ASN A 310 7.21 -30.22 1.13
CA ASN A 310 7.37 -31.27 2.13
C ASN A 310 6.36 -31.11 3.29
N PRO A 311 5.30 -31.93 3.35
CA PRO A 311 4.25 -31.83 4.38
C PRO A 311 4.77 -32.07 5.82
N LEU A 312 5.90 -32.78 5.98
CA LEU A 312 6.53 -33.01 7.28
C LEU A 312 7.18 -31.73 7.82
N MET A 313 7.67 -30.85 6.94
CA MET A 313 8.18 -29.53 7.35
C MET A 313 7.03 -28.59 7.73
N VAL A 314 5.92 -28.61 6.99
CA VAL A 314 4.70 -27.88 7.40
C VAL A 314 4.20 -28.39 8.77
N LYS A 315 4.24 -29.70 9.02
CA LYS A 315 3.96 -30.28 10.35
C LYS A 315 4.93 -29.74 11.42
N TYR A 316 6.22 -29.62 11.14
CA TYR A 316 7.23 -29.12 12.08
C TYR A 316 7.10 -27.62 12.38
N TYR A 317 6.67 -26.81 11.40
CA TYR A 317 6.47 -25.37 11.57
C TYR A 317 5.14 -24.99 12.24
N TYR A 318 4.12 -25.86 12.14
CA TYR A 318 2.77 -25.64 12.69
C TYR A 318 2.44 -26.59 13.85
N ASN A 319 3.44 -27.25 14.43
CA ASN A 319 3.26 -28.09 15.61
C ASN A 319 3.11 -27.22 16.86
N GLU A 320 1.88 -26.80 17.12
CA GLU A 320 1.21 -26.86 18.41
C GLU A 320 -0.23 -26.41 18.21
N TYR A 321 -1.16 -26.99 18.96
CA TYR A 321 -2.59 -26.65 18.97
C TYR A 321 -2.79 -25.13 19.06
N ASN A 322 -2.93 -24.42 17.95
CA ASN A 322 -3.20 -22.99 18.04
C ASN A 322 -3.88 -22.41 16.79
N LYS A 323 -5.21 -22.27 16.90
CA LYS A 323 -6.03 -21.31 16.14
C LYS A 323 -5.45 -19.87 16.17
N GLN A 324 -4.54 -19.56 17.10
CA GLN A 324 -3.87 -18.26 17.24
C GLN A 324 -2.79 -18.00 16.18
N MET A 325 -2.03 -19.01 15.73
CA MET A 325 -0.94 -18.80 14.76
C MET A 325 -1.50 -18.39 13.38
N THR A 326 -2.64 -18.97 12.98
CA THR A 326 -3.34 -18.63 11.73
C THR A 326 -3.92 -17.22 11.75
N LYS A 327 -4.42 -16.76 12.92
CA LYS A 327 -4.94 -15.39 13.10
C LYS A 327 -3.81 -14.37 13.00
N MET A 328 -2.62 -14.70 13.49
CA MET A 328 -1.42 -13.87 13.40
C MET A 328 -0.89 -13.75 11.95
N ILE A 329 -0.96 -14.85 11.17
CA ILE A 329 -0.60 -14.86 9.75
C ILE A 329 -1.63 -14.08 8.93
N MET A 330 -2.94 -14.27 9.16
CA MET A 330 -3.99 -13.50 8.48
C MET A 330 -3.89 -12.00 8.79
N ASN A 331 -3.57 -11.64 10.05
CA ASN A 331 -3.28 -10.25 10.42
C ASN A 331 -1.97 -9.74 9.78
N SER A 332 -0.96 -10.59 9.57
CA SER A 332 0.25 -10.21 8.84
C SER A 332 -0.02 -9.98 7.35
N PHE A 333 -0.87 -10.80 6.72
CA PHE A 333 -1.36 -10.57 5.35
C PHE A 333 -2.14 -9.25 5.28
N TYR A 334 -3.02 -8.99 6.24
CA TYR A 334 -3.78 -7.74 6.33
C TYR A 334 -2.87 -6.53 6.56
N ASN A 335 -1.89 -6.63 7.45
CA ASN A 335 -0.93 -5.55 7.74
C ASN A 335 0.04 -5.30 6.57
N LEU A 336 0.37 -6.32 5.75
CA LEU A 336 1.13 -6.10 4.52
C LEU A 336 0.28 -5.54 3.38
N LEU A 337 -1.02 -5.89 3.30
CA LEU A 337 -1.99 -5.19 2.45
C LEU A 337 -2.14 -3.72 2.86
N VAL A 338 -2.02 -3.41 4.17
CA VAL A 338 -1.93 -2.05 4.69
C VAL A 338 -0.57 -1.40 4.39
N GLY A 339 0.51 -2.18 4.32
CA GLY A 339 1.85 -1.74 3.87
C GLY A 339 1.92 -1.33 2.39
N ILE A 340 0.93 -1.73 1.58
CA ILE A 340 0.69 -1.19 0.23
C ILE A 340 0.35 0.30 0.32
N SER A 341 -0.32 0.74 1.39
CA SER A 341 -0.75 2.13 1.52
C SER A 341 0.42 3.10 1.71
N GLU A 342 1.52 2.76 2.37
CA GLU A 342 2.61 3.73 2.59
C GLU A 342 3.56 3.86 1.40
N THR A 343 3.84 2.75 0.70
CA THR A 343 4.71 2.73 -0.50
C THR A 343 3.95 3.11 -1.78
N MET A 344 2.64 2.81 -1.88
CA MET A 344 1.81 3.40 -2.93
C MET A 344 1.30 4.80 -2.59
N ARG A 345 1.25 5.28 -1.33
CA ARG A 345 0.91 6.70 -1.09
C ARG A 345 2.03 7.63 -1.55
N THR A 346 3.29 7.19 -1.51
CA THR A 346 4.42 7.93 -2.08
C THR A 346 4.39 7.90 -3.62
N GLN A 347 4.05 6.77 -4.27
CA GLN A 347 3.89 6.72 -5.73
C GLN A 347 2.56 7.32 -6.25
N LYS A 348 1.46 7.24 -5.48
CA LYS A 348 0.17 7.87 -5.80
C LYS A 348 0.30 9.39 -5.65
N MET A 349 1.06 9.91 -4.69
CA MET A 349 1.42 11.34 -4.67
C MET A 349 2.21 11.79 -5.93
N LEU A 350 2.97 10.89 -6.55
CA LEU A 350 3.72 11.19 -7.78
C LEU A 350 2.88 11.00 -9.06
N PHE A 351 1.99 10.00 -9.13
CA PHE A 351 1.21 9.69 -10.34
C PHE A 351 -0.18 10.34 -10.40
N THR A 352 -0.93 10.44 -9.28
CA THR A 352 -2.25 11.13 -9.28
C THR A 352 -2.16 12.66 -9.33
N ARG A 353 -0.95 13.23 -9.27
CA ARG A 353 -0.76 14.64 -9.62
C ARG A 353 -0.74 14.90 -11.13
N SER A 354 -0.56 13.87 -11.96
CA SER A 354 -0.36 14.04 -13.42
C SER A 354 -1.57 13.72 -14.31
N PHE A 355 -2.55 12.93 -13.85
CA PHE A 355 -3.73 12.58 -14.67
C PHE A 355 -5.00 12.57 -13.81
N TYR A 356 -5.95 13.45 -14.16
CA TYR A 356 -7.16 13.85 -13.42
C TYR A 356 -6.97 14.77 -12.22
N SER A 357 -6.69 16.02 -12.54
CA SER A 357 -7.14 17.15 -11.75
C SER A 357 -7.47 18.26 -12.72
N ASN A 358 -8.71 18.74 -12.70
CA ASN A 358 -9.08 20.02 -13.30
C ASN A 358 -7.91 20.99 -13.13
N HIS A 359 -7.45 21.62 -14.20
CA HIS A 359 -6.28 22.51 -14.17
C HIS A 359 -6.35 23.54 -13.02
N ASN A 360 -7.56 23.91 -12.59
CA ASN A 360 -7.84 24.78 -11.44
C ASN A 360 -7.58 24.15 -10.05
N ASN A 361 -7.83 22.86 -9.84
CA ASN A 361 -7.64 22.20 -8.53
C ASN A 361 -6.16 21.91 -8.24
N ASN A 362 -5.37 21.51 -9.24
CA ASN A 362 -3.93 21.33 -9.08
C ASN A 362 -3.21 22.66 -8.80
N HIS A 363 -3.66 23.75 -9.43
CA HIS A 363 -3.14 25.08 -9.16
C HIS A 363 -3.41 25.50 -7.72
N ASN A 364 -4.65 25.36 -7.24
CA ASN A 364 -5.02 25.68 -5.85
C ASN A 364 -4.29 24.83 -4.81
N LEU A 365 -4.14 23.52 -5.04
CA LEU A 365 -3.37 22.62 -4.16
C LEU A 365 -1.88 23.00 -4.11
N ASN A 366 -1.30 23.41 -5.24
CA ASN A 366 0.07 23.89 -5.29
C ASN A 366 0.23 25.24 -4.59
N ILE A 367 -0.72 26.17 -4.73
CA ILE A 367 -0.73 27.44 -3.99
C ILE A 367 -0.77 27.17 -2.48
N LYS A 368 -1.71 26.35 -2.00
CA LYS A 368 -1.83 26.04 -0.56
C LYS A 368 -0.58 25.37 -0.01
N PHE A 369 0.00 24.43 -0.75
CA PHE A 369 1.27 23.82 -0.35
C PHE A 369 2.41 24.85 -0.28
N ASN A 370 2.49 25.77 -1.24
CA ASN A 370 3.52 26.81 -1.27
C ASN A 370 3.36 27.80 -0.09
N GLN A 371 2.13 28.18 0.24
CA GLN A 371 1.80 29.00 1.41
C GLN A 371 2.16 28.29 2.72
N TRP A 372 1.75 27.03 2.87
CA TRP A 372 2.13 26.19 4.02
C TRP A 372 3.66 26.08 4.15
N LEU A 373 4.35 25.83 3.04
CA LEU A 373 5.81 25.68 3.03
C LEU A 373 6.52 26.97 3.51
N ALA A 374 6.02 28.13 3.11
CA ALA A 374 6.55 29.40 3.59
C ALA A 374 6.40 29.54 5.11
N GLY A 375 5.24 29.18 5.66
CA GLY A 375 5.02 29.16 7.11
C GLY A 375 5.96 28.21 7.84
N LEU A 376 6.19 27.01 7.29
CA LEU A 376 7.14 26.05 7.87
C LEU A 376 8.58 26.57 7.87
N ILE A 377 9.02 27.19 6.76
CA ILE A 377 10.34 27.81 6.67
C ILE A 377 10.46 28.99 7.64
N ASP A 378 9.37 29.72 7.86
CA ASP A 378 9.38 30.88 8.73
C ASP A 378 9.61 30.54 10.21
N GLY A 379 9.17 29.38 10.67
CA GLY A 379 9.55 28.83 11.97
C GLY A 379 10.91 28.13 11.94
N ASP A 380 10.94 26.90 11.41
CA ASP A 380 12.06 25.95 11.56
C ASP A 380 13.10 26.00 10.43
N GLY A 381 12.86 26.81 9.40
CA GLY A 381 13.75 26.90 8.25
C GLY A 381 15.01 27.71 8.49
N TYR A 382 15.91 27.68 7.52
CA TYR A 382 17.05 28.57 7.39
C TYR A 382 17.32 28.76 5.91
N LEU A 383 17.35 30.02 5.48
CA LEU A 383 17.81 30.41 4.16
C LEU A 383 19.16 31.14 4.34
N GLY A 384 20.11 30.87 3.47
CA GLY A 384 21.39 31.56 3.56
C GLY A 384 22.40 31.08 2.54
N MET A 385 23.65 31.47 2.76
CA MET A 385 24.76 31.11 1.90
C MET A 385 25.74 30.22 2.64
N THR A 386 26.32 29.26 1.92
CA THR A 386 27.50 28.55 2.40
C THR A 386 28.75 29.42 2.26
N ASN A 387 29.81 29.10 3.00
CA ASN A 387 31.10 29.82 2.91
C ASN A 387 31.68 29.85 1.48
N LYS A 388 31.27 28.94 0.60
CA LYS A 388 31.65 28.88 -0.82
C LYS A 388 30.67 29.64 -1.75
N LYS A 389 29.85 30.55 -1.20
CA LYS A 389 28.83 31.36 -1.89
C LYS A 389 27.69 30.60 -2.59
N TYR A 390 27.44 29.34 -2.26
CA TYR A 390 26.24 28.63 -2.74
C TYR A 390 25.03 28.93 -1.87
N SER A 391 23.89 29.23 -2.50
CA SER A 391 22.59 29.34 -1.84
C SER A 391 22.19 28.01 -1.18
N ASN A 392 21.68 28.07 0.05
CA ASN A 392 21.36 26.92 0.87
C ASN A 392 20.02 27.13 1.58
N CYS A 393 19.20 26.08 1.61
CA CYS A 393 18.03 25.99 2.46
C CYS A 393 18.17 24.77 3.39
N GLU A 394 18.03 24.99 4.70
CA GLU A 394 18.00 23.92 5.70
C GLU A 394 16.70 23.98 6.50
N ILE A 395 16.13 22.82 6.81
CA ILE A 395 14.98 22.69 7.72
C ILE A 395 15.27 21.52 8.65
N THR A 396 15.07 21.71 9.95
CA THR A 396 15.23 20.64 10.94
C THR A 396 13.91 20.39 11.64
N VAL A 397 13.41 19.16 11.61
CA VAL A 397 12.16 18.75 12.29
C VAL A 397 12.40 17.49 13.12
N GLY A 398 11.44 17.12 13.97
CA GLY A 398 11.46 15.86 14.71
C GLY A 398 11.44 14.63 13.80
N THR A 399 11.91 13.48 14.29
CA THR A 399 11.92 12.22 13.53
C THR A 399 10.54 11.74 13.09
N GLU A 400 9.53 12.02 13.91
CA GLU A 400 8.11 11.75 13.68
C GLU A 400 7.56 12.46 12.43
N ASP A 401 8.21 13.55 12.04
CA ASP A 401 7.82 14.45 10.97
C ASP A 401 8.64 14.23 9.68
N GLU A 402 9.44 13.16 9.59
CA GLU A 402 10.26 12.82 8.41
C GLU A 402 9.47 12.82 7.09
N LYS A 403 8.19 12.39 7.16
CA LYS A 403 7.29 12.32 6.00
C LYS A 403 7.14 13.69 5.31
N LEU A 404 7.15 14.80 6.06
CA LEU A 404 7.02 16.14 5.48
C LEU A 404 8.28 16.55 4.70
N LEU A 405 9.47 16.25 5.24
CA LEU A 405 10.74 16.53 4.57
C LEU A 405 10.87 15.73 3.26
N ARG A 406 10.34 14.51 3.22
CA ARG A 406 10.33 13.69 1.99
C ARG A 406 9.44 14.27 0.91
N ILE A 407 8.31 14.91 1.26
CA ILE A 407 7.46 15.63 0.29
C ILE A 407 8.25 16.78 -0.33
N MET A 408 9.00 17.52 0.48
CA MET A 408 9.87 18.59 -0.01
C MET A 408 11.00 18.06 -0.89
N GLN A 409 11.66 16.97 -0.47
CA GLN A 409 12.73 16.36 -1.24
C GLN A 409 12.26 15.91 -2.62
N ASN A 410 11.05 15.35 -2.72
CA ASN A 410 10.49 14.95 -4.01
C ASN A 410 10.15 16.14 -4.91
N LYS A 411 9.80 17.32 -4.35
CA LYS A 411 9.40 18.50 -5.12
C LYS A 411 10.60 19.37 -5.53
N PHE A 412 11.61 19.50 -4.68
CA PHE A 412 12.72 20.43 -4.88
C PHE A 412 14.11 19.75 -4.95
N GLY A 413 14.20 18.45 -4.69
CA GLY A 413 15.46 17.72 -4.59
C GLY A 413 16.10 17.84 -3.20
N GLY A 414 17.43 17.72 -3.11
CA GLY A 414 18.16 17.87 -1.84
C GLY A 414 18.34 16.56 -1.06
N SER A 415 18.88 16.68 0.15
CA SER A 415 19.28 15.55 0.99
C SER A 415 18.63 15.63 2.38
N ILE A 416 18.27 14.48 2.93
CA ILE A 416 17.73 14.33 4.28
C ILE A 416 18.74 13.52 5.10
N LYS A 417 19.15 14.04 6.26
CA LYS A 417 20.11 13.38 7.16
C LYS A 417 19.64 13.45 8.61
N LEU A 418 19.78 12.34 9.34
CA LEU A 418 19.62 12.31 10.79
C LEU A 418 20.71 13.14 11.46
N ARG A 419 20.35 13.90 12.49
CA ARG A 419 21.29 14.72 13.24
C ARG A 419 21.82 13.93 14.44
N SER A 420 23.15 13.78 14.53
CA SER A 420 23.81 13.08 15.63
C SER A 420 23.41 13.69 16.99
N ASN A 421 23.04 12.83 17.94
CA ASN A 421 22.66 13.18 19.33
C ASN A 421 21.33 13.94 19.50
N SER A 422 20.42 13.87 18.54
CA SER A 422 19.06 14.43 18.69
C SER A 422 18.04 13.59 17.92
N ASN A 423 16.80 13.48 18.42
CA ASN A 423 15.67 12.89 17.68
C ASN A 423 15.16 13.87 16.60
N SER A 424 16.06 14.38 15.78
CA SER A 424 15.74 15.34 14.72
C SER A 424 16.40 14.96 13.40
N ILE A 425 15.72 15.32 12.31
CA ILE A 425 16.15 15.08 10.94
C ILE A 425 16.27 16.43 10.24
N ARG A 426 17.34 16.59 9.47
CA ARG A 426 17.63 17.79 8.70
C ARG A 426 17.48 17.55 7.21
N TYR A 427 16.67 18.38 6.57
CA TYR A 427 16.65 18.56 5.12
C TYR A 427 17.65 19.66 4.72
N ARG A 428 18.39 19.45 3.64
CA ARG A 428 19.34 20.40 3.08
C ARG A 428 19.23 20.44 1.55
N LEU A 429 19.03 21.64 1.00
CA LEU A 429 18.97 21.91 -0.43
C LEU A 429 20.05 22.91 -0.84
N GLN A 430 20.93 22.51 -1.76
CA GLN A 430 22.03 23.33 -2.28
C GLN A 430 22.08 23.38 -3.80
N ASN A 431 21.28 22.57 -4.49
CA ASN A 431 21.24 22.58 -5.96
C ASN A 431 20.60 23.89 -6.45
N LYS A 432 21.27 24.61 -7.35
CA LYS A 432 20.81 25.87 -7.95
C LYS A 432 19.39 25.76 -8.53
N LEU A 433 19.10 24.72 -9.31
CA LEU A 433 17.77 24.54 -9.92
C LEU A 433 16.69 24.32 -8.85
N GLY A 434 16.98 23.50 -7.85
CA GLY A 434 16.09 23.26 -6.72
C GLY A 434 15.82 24.51 -5.90
N MET A 435 16.86 25.33 -5.68
CA MET A 435 16.75 26.60 -4.98
C MET A 435 15.90 27.62 -5.73
N ILE A 436 16.06 27.75 -7.06
CA ILE A 436 15.19 28.60 -7.88
C ILE A 436 13.73 28.17 -7.77
N ASN A 437 13.46 26.86 -7.86
CA ASN A 437 12.10 26.32 -7.72
C ASN A 437 11.52 26.55 -6.32
N LEU A 438 12.34 26.42 -5.28
CA LEU A 438 11.94 26.67 -3.90
C LEU A 438 11.64 28.16 -3.68
N VAL A 439 12.51 29.06 -4.15
CA VAL A 439 12.31 30.51 -4.05
C VAL A 439 11.04 30.90 -4.81
N ASN A 440 10.85 30.44 -6.05
CA ASN A 440 9.61 30.69 -6.80
C ASN A 440 8.34 30.21 -6.08
N ALA A 441 8.43 29.15 -5.27
CA ALA A 441 7.30 28.67 -4.50
C ALA A 441 6.97 29.58 -3.30
N ILE A 442 7.98 30.10 -2.59
CA ILE A 442 7.79 30.80 -1.31
C ILE A 442 7.85 32.32 -1.42
N ASN A 443 8.37 32.86 -2.52
CA ASN A 443 8.47 34.30 -2.75
C ASN A 443 7.08 34.95 -2.69
N GLY A 444 6.96 36.04 -1.92
CA GLY A 444 5.67 36.66 -1.61
C GLY A 444 4.84 35.99 -0.51
N ASN A 445 5.27 34.83 0.03
CA ASN A 445 4.60 34.16 1.16
C ASN A 445 5.41 34.19 2.46
N ILE A 446 6.74 34.33 2.40
CA ILE A 446 7.61 34.51 3.57
C ILE A 446 7.32 35.86 4.23
N ARG A 447 7.19 35.88 5.55
CA ARG A 447 6.79 37.07 6.32
C ARG A 447 7.64 37.26 7.58
N ASN A 448 8.23 36.19 8.13
CA ASN A 448 9.04 36.29 9.34
C ASN A 448 10.21 37.25 9.15
N SER A 449 10.37 38.18 10.08
CA SER A 449 11.37 39.25 10.04
C SER A 449 12.79 38.77 9.74
N LYS A 450 13.23 37.69 10.39
CA LYS A 450 14.57 37.09 10.19
C LYS A 450 14.67 36.34 8.87
N ARG A 451 13.59 35.73 8.39
CA ARG A 451 13.60 34.88 7.19
C ARG A 451 13.47 35.69 5.92
N LEU A 452 12.78 36.83 6.01
CA LEU A 452 12.66 37.80 4.93
C LEU A 452 14.04 38.38 4.58
N THR A 453 14.85 38.76 5.58
CA THR A 453 16.24 39.23 5.36
C THR A 453 17.12 38.16 4.71
N GLN A 454 16.96 36.90 5.12
CA GLN A 454 17.65 35.76 4.50
C GLN A 454 17.21 35.50 3.05
N LEU A 455 15.91 35.65 2.77
CA LEU A 455 15.37 35.50 1.42
C LEU A 455 15.94 36.57 0.47
N TYR A 456 16.05 37.84 0.92
CA TYR A 456 16.67 38.90 0.11
C TYR A 456 18.09 38.53 -0.32
N GLN A 457 18.91 38.01 0.61
CA GLN A 457 20.28 37.58 0.30
C GLN A 457 20.32 36.43 -0.72
N VAL A 458 19.43 35.44 -0.58
CA VAL A 458 19.37 34.32 -1.52
C VAL A 458 18.87 34.77 -2.90
N CYS A 459 17.86 35.63 -2.97
CA CYS A 459 17.31 36.12 -4.23
C CYS A 459 18.32 36.98 -5.01
N ASP A 460 19.09 37.83 -4.31
CA ASP A 460 20.19 38.61 -4.91
C ASP A 460 21.22 37.69 -5.59
N THR A 461 21.63 36.61 -4.93
CA THR A 461 22.58 35.64 -5.51
C THR A 461 22.04 34.82 -6.67
N LEU A 462 20.72 34.65 -6.74
CA LEU A 462 20.05 33.91 -7.81
C LEU A 462 19.58 34.83 -8.96
N ASN A 463 19.83 36.14 -8.87
CA ASN A 463 19.31 37.17 -9.77
C ASN A 463 17.77 37.12 -9.90
N MET A 464 17.07 37.03 -8.76
CA MET A 464 15.61 36.96 -8.68
C MET A 464 15.03 38.19 -7.97
N ASN A 465 13.91 38.70 -8.45
CA ASN A 465 13.20 39.81 -7.81
C ASN A 465 12.41 39.32 -6.59
N VAL A 466 12.50 40.04 -5.47
CA VAL A 466 11.76 39.71 -4.25
C VAL A 466 10.38 40.37 -4.27
N MET A 467 9.35 39.58 -3.96
CA MET A 467 7.97 40.03 -3.86
C MET A 467 7.64 40.38 -2.41
N LYS A 468 6.84 41.44 -2.19
CA LYS A 468 6.33 41.76 -0.87
C LYS A 468 5.36 40.68 -0.38
N PRO A 469 5.28 40.42 0.93
CA PRO A 469 4.37 39.43 1.49
C PRO A 469 2.91 39.73 1.15
N ILE A 470 2.20 38.73 0.63
CA ILE A 470 0.76 38.80 0.35
C ILE A 470 0.00 38.93 1.69
N LYS A 471 -1.14 39.63 1.67
CA LYS A 471 -2.04 39.73 2.83
C LYS A 471 -2.65 38.35 3.13
N LEU A 472 -2.64 37.93 4.40
CA LEU A 472 -3.23 36.67 4.79
C LEU A 472 -4.76 36.78 4.84
N ASP A 473 -5.42 35.68 4.47
CA ASP A 473 -6.86 35.47 4.60
C ASP A 473 -7.12 34.08 5.21
N ILE A 474 -8.37 33.79 5.54
CA ILE A 474 -8.74 32.52 6.18
C ILE A 474 -8.47 31.28 5.30
N ASN A 475 -8.29 31.46 3.98
CA ASN A 475 -8.02 30.38 3.02
C ASN A 475 -6.53 30.15 2.78
N ASN A 476 -5.68 31.06 3.27
CA ASN A 476 -4.24 30.98 3.15
C ASN A 476 -3.71 29.92 4.12
N SER A 477 -2.85 29.01 3.63
CA SER A 477 -2.33 27.90 4.44
C SER A 477 -1.07 28.25 5.26
N TYR A 478 -0.59 29.49 5.24
CA TYR A 478 0.63 29.92 5.93
C TYR A 478 0.63 29.59 7.43
N ILE A 479 -0.43 29.93 8.18
CA ILE A 479 -0.46 29.69 9.65
C ILE A 479 -0.39 28.18 9.95
N SER A 480 -0.91 27.32 9.05
CA SER A 480 -0.84 25.87 9.28
C SER A 480 0.60 25.33 9.23
N GLY A 481 1.42 25.88 8.32
CA GLY A 481 2.84 25.53 8.25
C GLY A 481 3.66 26.14 9.37
N PHE A 482 3.34 27.38 9.75
CA PHE A 482 3.98 28.02 10.88
C PHE A 482 3.65 27.31 12.21
N PHE A 483 2.42 26.80 12.36
CA PHE A 483 2.03 25.92 13.46
C PHE A 483 2.72 24.55 13.43
N ASP A 484 2.92 23.97 12.25
CA ASP A 484 3.69 22.73 12.12
C ASP A 484 5.14 22.89 12.61
N ALA A 485 5.75 24.06 12.40
CA ALA A 485 7.06 24.40 12.95
C ALA A 485 6.99 24.69 14.47
N ASP A 486 6.53 25.88 14.85
CA ASP A 486 6.65 26.41 16.22
C ASP A 486 5.39 26.22 17.08
N GLY A 487 4.37 25.56 16.54
CA GLY A 487 3.10 25.36 17.21
C GLY A 487 3.10 24.22 18.23
N THR A 488 2.26 24.37 19.25
CA THR A 488 2.06 23.40 20.32
C THR A 488 0.56 23.25 20.58
N ILE A 489 0.11 22.00 20.78
CA ILE A 489 -1.26 21.67 21.17
C ILE A 489 -1.22 20.59 22.23
N ASN A 490 -1.68 20.91 23.43
CA ASN A 490 -1.76 19.97 24.55
C ASN A 490 -2.84 20.43 25.52
N PHE A 491 -3.21 19.57 26.47
CA PHE A 491 -4.02 19.98 27.60
C PHE A 491 -3.29 19.65 28.91
N TYR A 492 -3.53 20.45 29.94
CA TYR A 492 -3.04 20.21 31.30
C TYR A 492 -4.22 20.15 32.27
N TYR A 493 -3.98 19.69 33.50
CA TYR A 493 -5.01 19.66 34.53
C TYR A 493 -4.87 20.86 35.46
N GLN A 494 -5.95 21.62 35.64
CA GLN A 494 -6.08 22.63 36.68
C GLN A 494 -7.30 22.29 37.54
N ASN A 495 -7.11 22.12 38.85
CA ASN A 495 -8.17 21.73 39.79
C ASN A 495 -8.97 20.48 39.33
N ASN A 496 -8.26 19.42 38.90
CA ASN A 496 -8.83 18.19 38.32
C ASN A 496 -9.68 18.39 37.04
N ARG A 497 -9.59 19.54 36.38
CA ARG A 497 -10.24 19.80 35.08
C ARG A 497 -9.18 19.90 33.98
N PRO A 498 -9.31 19.14 32.89
CA PRO A 498 -8.42 19.30 31.75
C PRO A 498 -8.71 20.64 31.06
N GLN A 499 -7.65 21.38 30.71
CA GLN A 499 -7.68 22.63 29.97
C GLN A 499 -6.80 22.49 28.75
N LEU A 500 -7.43 22.52 27.57
CA LEU A 500 -6.75 22.52 26.28
C LEU A 500 -6.14 23.90 26.05
N TYR A 501 -4.92 23.93 25.54
CA TYR A 501 -4.30 25.15 25.04
C TYR A 501 -3.60 24.87 23.71
N ILE A 502 -3.63 25.88 22.85
CA ILE A 502 -2.89 25.92 21.59
C ILE A 502 -1.99 27.13 21.65
N SER A 503 -0.72 26.99 21.30
CA SER A 503 0.19 28.13 21.31
C SER A 503 1.27 28.09 20.24
N ILE A 504 1.72 29.27 19.82
CA ILE A 504 2.89 29.46 18.96
C ILE A 504 3.81 30.47 19.65
N THR A 505 5.11 30.17 19.69
CA THR A 505 6.13 31.03 20.30
C THR A 505 7.07 31.59 19.23
N ASN A 506 7.37 32.88 19.29
CA ASN A 506 8.38 33.51 18.43
C ASN A 506 9.08 34.66 19.17
N LYS A 507 10.29 35.02 18.73
CA LYS A 507 11.13 36.03 19.36
C LYS A 507 10.58 37.45 19.20
N TYR A 508 9.92 37.76 18.09
CA TYR A 508 9.40 39.10 17.79
C TYR A 508 7.87 39.12 17.76
N LEU A 509 7.29 40.17 18.34
CA LEU A 509 5.83 40.36 18.43
C LEU A 509 5.17 40.41 17.04
N MET A 510 5.76 41.18 16.11
CA MET A 510 5.27 41.33 14.74
C MET A 510 5.14 40.00 13.98
N ASP A 511 5.93 38.98 14.35
CA ASP A 511 5.89 37.66 13.72
C ASP A 511 4.75 36.77 14.26
N LEU A 512 3.92 37.29 15.18
CA LEU A 512 2.76 36.61 15.76
C LEU A 512 1.45 37.43 15.67
N ASP A 513 1.52 38.73 15.43
CA ASP A 513 0.32 39.61 15.41
C ASP A 513 -0.75 39.10 14.44
N PHE A 514 -0.35 38.57 13.27
CA PHE A 514 -1.29 38.01 12.29
C PHE A 514 -2.05 36.77 12.81
N CYS A 515 -1.48 35.98 13.73
CA CYS A 515 -2.18 34.85 14.33
C CYS A 515 -3.35 35.36 15.20
N LYS A 516 -3.10 36.42 15.98
CA LYS A 516 -4.13 37.06 16.81
C LYS A 516 -5.22 37.70 15.96
N GLU A 517 -4.84 38.43 14.92
CA GLU A 517 -5.78 39.09 14.01
C GLU A 517 -6.69 38.10 13.28
N MET A 518 -6.16 36.94 12.85
CA MET A 518 -6.91 35.98 12.05
C MET A 518 -7.70 34.95 12.87
N LEU A 519 -7.14 34.49 13.99
CA LEU A 519 -7.66 33.33 14.74
C LEU A 519 -8.08 33.70 16.17
N GLY A 520 -7.90 34.95 16.58
CA GLY A 520 -8.16 35.41 17.94
C GLY A 520 -7.09 34.96 18.92
N GLY A 521 -7.42 34.90 20.21
CA GLY A 521 -6.48 34.50 21.27
C GLY A 521 -5.74 35.67 21.91
N GLU A 522 -4.83 35.33 22.81
CA GLU A 522 -4.11 36.28 23.66
C GLU A 522 -2.60 36.22 23.42
N MET A 523 -1.94 37.34 23.64
CA MET A 523 -0.49 37.49 23.47
C MET A 523 0.14 37.72 24.82
N TYR A 524 1.17 36.93 25.12
CA TYR A 524 1.92 37.02 26.37
C TYR A 524 3.41 37.14 26.08
N PHE A 525 4.13 37.87 26.93
CA PHE A 525 5.58 37.91 26.89
C PHE A 525 6.15 36.95 27.94
N ASP A 526 6.81 35.89 27.47
CA ASP A 526 7.40 34.87 28.33
C ASP A 526 8.85 35.25 28.68
N LYS A 527 9.04 35.71 29.91
CA LYS A 527 10.36 36.08 30.46
C LYS A 527 11.27 34.86 30.66
N SER A 528 10.73 33.65 30.77
CA SER A 528 11.49 32.44 31.11
C SER A 528 12.35 31.90 29.96
N GLN A 529 11.96 32.16 28.71
CA GLN A 529 12.65 31.65 27.52
C GLN A 529 13.61 32.67 26.88
N ASN A 530 14.24 33.56 27.65
CA ASN A 530 15.04 34.67 27.11
C ASN A 530 14.22 35.66 26.25
N GLY A 531 12.99 35.96 26.67
CA GLY A 531 12.18 37.05 26.11
C GLY A 531 11.50 36.72 24.77
N TYR A 532 10.65 35.69 24.75
CA TYR A 532 9.85 35.33 23.57
C TYR A 532 8.41 35.79 23.76
N TYR A 533 7.74 36.10 22.66
CA TYR A 533 6.30 36.30 22.63
C TYR A 533 5.61 34.97 22.36
N LYS A 534 4.49 34.76 23.05
CA LYS A 534 3.67 33.56 22.96
C LYS A 534 2.24 33.94 22.64
N TRP A 535 1.77 33.51 21.48
CA TRP A 535 0.36 33.53 21.13
C TRP A 535 -0.31 32.29 21.72
N VAL A 536 -1.40 32.44 22.48
CA VAL A 536 -2.11 31.34 23.14
C VAL A 536 -3.61 31.45 22.92
N MET A 537 -4.24 30.30 22.67
CA MET A 537 -5.69 30.12 22.73
C MET A 537 -6.02 29.15 23.87
N THR A 538 -7.01 29.52 24.68
CA THR A 538 -7.55 28.72 25.79
C THR A 538 -9.08 28.56 25.69
N ASN A 539 -9.75 29.49 25.01
CA ASN A 539 -11.20 29.52 24.85
C ASN A 539 -11.71 28.52 23.81
N GLU A 540 -12.83 27.85 24.09
CA GLU A 540 -13.46 26.86 23.20
C GLU A 540 -13.82 27.42 21.83
N THR A 541 -14.37 28.64 21.76
CA THR A 541 -14.71 29.29 20.49
C THR A 541 -13.48 29.45 19.59
N ASN A 542 -12.35 29.89 20.15
CA ASN A 542 -11.10 30.06 19.39
C ASN A 542 -10.53 28.71 18.96
N HIS A 543 -10.65 27.67 19.80
CA HIS A 543 -10.27 26.31 19.45
C HIS A 543 -11.10 25.74 18.29
N ILE A 544 -12.40 25.99 18.27
CA ILE A 544 -13.28 25.57 17.17
C ILE A 544 -12.93 26.34 15.88
N ASN A 545 -12.68 27.64 15.97
CA ASN A 545 -12.23 28.46 14.84
C ASN A 545 -10.90 27.96 14.28
N PHE A 546 -9.93 27.66 15.15
CA PHE A 546 -8.65 27.06 14.77
C PHE A 546 -8.83 25.69 14.12
N TYR A 547 -9.68 24.83 14.69
CA TYR A 547 -9.99 23.52 14.11
C TYR A 547 -10.59 23.65 12.70
N ASN A 548 -11.53 24.57 12.51
CA ASN A 548 -12.15 24.82 11.19
C ASN A 548 -11.12 25.36 10.18
N TYR A 549 -10.25 26.29 10.60
CA TYR A 549 -9.15 26.78 9.79
C TYR A 549 -8.21 25.63 9.37
N MET A 550 -7.77 24.79 10.32
CA MET A 550 -6.87 23.66 10.05
C MET A 550 -7.54 22.54 9.23
N ARG A 551 -8.88 22.42 9.28
CA ARG A 551 -9.64 21.52 8.40
C ARG A 551 -9.62 22.00 6.94
N ASN A 552 -9.71 23.31 6.73
CA ASN A 552 -9.67 23.91 5.39
C ASN A 552 -8.24 24.03 4.85
N ASN A 553 -7.26 24.15 5.74
CA ASN A 553 -5.83 24.32 5.46
C ASN A 553 -5.01 23.31 6.29
N PRO A 554 -4.99 22.02 5.90
CA PRO A 554 -4.36 20.98 6.70
C PRO A 554 -2.84 21.10 6.69
N GLY A 555 -2.24 21.02 7.88
CA GLY A 555 -0.80 20.82 8.05
C GLY A 555 -0.35 19.40 7.66
N TYR A 556 0.96 19.18 7.69
CA TYR A 556 1.60 17.92 7.31
C TYR A 556 2.38 17.28 8.47
N SER A 557 2.49 17.95 9.62
CA SER A 557 3.12 17.39 10.82
C SER A 557 2.21 16.42 11.58
N HIS A 558 2.79 15.63 12.49
CA HIS A 558 2.07 14.78 13.43
C HIS A 558 1.11 15.56 14.35
N LYS A 559 1.34 16.88 14.55
CA LYS A 559 0.48 17.74 15.39
C LYS A 559 -0.96 17.78 14.87
N MET A 560 -1.18 17.58 13.57
CA MET A 560 -2.52 17.46 12.98
C MET A 560 -3.34 16.33 13.58
N ASN A 561 -2.71 15.24 14.03
CA ASN A 561 -3.43 14.15 14.68
C ASN A 561 -4.10 14.61 15.99
N LYS A 562 -3.44 15.49 16.75
CA LYS A 562 -4.01 16.09 17.97
C LYS A 562 -5.11 17.11 17.63
N VAL A 563 -4.93 17.91 16.58
CA VAL A 563 -5.96 18.84 16.09
C VAL A 563 -7.26 18.10 15.73
N TYR A 564 -7.15 16.96 15.02
CA TYR A 564 -8.33 16.14 14.69
C TYR A 564 -9.00 15.46 15.89
N LEU A 565 -8.36 15.41 17.05
CA LEU A 565 -8.93 14.91 18.30
C LEU A 565 -9.65 15.99 19.12
N MET A 566 -9.57 17.27 18.75
CA MET A 566 -10.21 18.37 19.48
C MET A 566 -11.73 18.23 19.62
N PRO A 567 -12.51 17.81 18.60
CA PRO A 567 -13.95 17.59 18.78
C PRO A 567 -14.24 16.48 19.80
N LEU A 568 -13.40 15.43 19.82
CA LEU A 568 -13.52 14.34 20.76
C LEU A 568 -13.15 14.79 22.19
N TYR A 569 -12.14 15.65 22.33
CA TYR A 569 -11.81 16.31 23.59
C TYR A 569 -13.02 17.03 24.17
N TYR A 570 -13.67 17.91 23.38
CA TYR A 570 -14.83 18.67 23.85
C TYR A 570 -16.04 17.80 24.15
N LYS A 571 -16.24 16.70 23.39
CA LYS A 571 -17.26 15.71 23.71
C LYS A 571 -17.06 15.10 25.11
N HIS A 572 -15.82 14.74 25.45
CA HIS A 572 -15.49 14.22 26.78
C HIS A 572 -15.52 15.29 27.87
N TYR A 573 -15.08 16.51 27.55
CA TYR A 573 -15.08 17.65 28.45
C TYR A 573 -16.52 18.01 28.88
N ASN A 574 -17.42 18.18 27.91
CA ASN A 574 -18.82 18.52 28.15
C ASN A 574 -19.58 17.41 28.88
N ALA A 575 -19.27 16.14 28.58
CA ALA A 575 -19.82 14.99 29.29
C ALA A 575 -19.18 14.73 30.67
N LYS A 576 -18.21 15.56 31.10
CA LYS A 576 -17.48 15.47 32.38
C LYS A 576 -16.93 14.06 32.65
N THR A 577 -16.53 13.34 31.60
CA THR A 577 -16.11 11.93 31.72
C THR A 577 -14.83 11.75 32.53
N TYR A 578 -14.08 12.84 32.75
CA TYR A 578 -12.83 12.88 33.50
C TYR A 578 -12.99 12.95 35.04
N MET A 579 -14.22 13.15 35.56
CA MET A 579 -14.44 13.39 37.00
C MET A 579 -14.61 12.11 37.86
N LYS A 580 -15.33 11.09 37.37
CA LYS A 580 -15.75 9.93 38.19
C LYS A 580 -14.88 8.69 37.96
N LYS A 581 -13.85 8.51 38.79
CA LYS A 581 -12.99 7.31 38.80
C LYS A 581 -13.87 6.04 38.89
N GLU A 582 -13.48 4.97 38.20
CA GLU A 582 -14.16 3.64 38.11
C GLU A 582 -15.40 3.51 37.21
N THR A 583 -15.93 4.60 36.64
CA THR A 583 -17.05 4.51 35.69
C THR A 583 -16.61 4.08 34.28
N LEU A 584 -17.54 3.51 33.49
CA LEU A 584 -17.30 3.21 32.07
C LEU A 584 -16.96 4.48 31.26
N LEU A 585 -17.54 5.63 31.67
CA LEU A 585 -17.22 6.94 31.12
C LEU A 585 -15.77 7.36 31.42
N TYR A 586 -15.27 7.13 32.63
CA TYR A 586 -13.86 7.40 32.95
C TYR A 586 -12.90 6.48 32.22
N LYS A 587 -13.25 5.21 32.02
CA LYS A 587 -12.49 4.30 31.14
C LYS A 587 -12.43 4.83 29.69
N SER A 588 -13.49 5.47 29.21
CA SER A 588 -13.50 6.11 27.88
C SER A 588 -12.58 7.34 27.82
N TRP A 589 -12.53 8.16 28.88
CA TRP A 589 -11.59 9.27 29.02
C TRP A 589 -10.14 8.78 29.03
N LEU A 590 -9.81 7.73 29.80
CA LEU A 590 -8.46 7.16 29.84
C LEU A 590 -8.01 6.64 28.46
N LYS A 591 -8.92 6.03 27.69
CA LYS A 591 -8.64 5.63 26.30
C LYS A 591 -8.35 6.84 25.40
N PHE A 592 -9.13 7.92 25.54
CA PHE A 592 -8.87 9.18 24.84
C PHE A 592 -7.52 9.78 25.24
N GLU A 593 -7.20 9.86 26.53
CA GLU A 593 -5.94 10.40 27.03
C GLU A 593 -4.74 9.57 26.58
N THR A 594 -4.88 8.24 26.60
CA THR A 594 -3.88 7.32 26.03
C THR A 594 -3.68 7.56 24.55
N LYS A 595 -4.78 7.76 23.79
CA LYS A 595 -4.72 8.11 22.36
C LYS A 595 -4.04 9.46 22.14
N TRP A 596 -4.34 10.46 22.97
CA TRP A 596 -3.74 11.80 22.90
C TRP A 596 -2.23 11.77 23.16
N LYS A 597 -1.78 11.00 24.17
CA LYS A 597 -0.36 10.87 24.55
C LYS A 597 0.45 9.96 23.62
N ASN A 598 -0.13 8.84 23.16
CA ASN A 598 0.59 7.86 22.34
C ASN A 598 0.89 8.34 20.90
N TYR A 599 0.33 9.46 20.46
CA TYR A 599 0.77 10.06 19.20
C TYR A 599 2.15 10.73 19.29
N ASP A 600 2.67 11.00 20.50
CA ASP A 600 4.04 11.50 20.69
C ASP A 600 5.07 10.36 20.80
N TYR A 601 4.62 9.11 21.00
CA TYR A 601 5.52 7.95 21.13
C TYR A 601 4.91 6.69 20.50
N LYS A 602 5.53 6.28 19.39
CA LYS A 602 5.46 4.98 18.71
C LYS A 602 4.29 4.77 17.74
N PHE A 603 4.63 4.86 16.46
CA PHE A 603 4.12 3.92 15.45
C PHE A 603 4.49 2.49 15.88
N LYS A 604 3.48 1.64 16.02
CA LYS A 604 3.62 0.18 16.18
C LYS A 604 2.89 -0.51 15.05
#